data_AF-A0A6P6YJ61-F1
#
_entry.id   AF-A0A6P6YJ61-F1
#
_cell.length_a   1.000
_cell.length_b   1.000
_cell.length_c   1.000
_cell.angle_alpha   90.00
_cell.angle_beta   90.00
_cell.angle_gamma   90.00
#
_symmetry.space_group_name_H-M   'P 1'
#
loop_
_entity.id
_entity.type
_entity.pdbx_description
1 polymer ?
#
loop_
_entity_poly.entity_id
_entity_poly.type
_entity_poly.pdbx_seq_one_letter_code
_entity_poly.pdbx_strand_id
1 'polypeptide(L)'
;MIFFTNQFLLIISMIILYNINHHQHQTQAACISNNKSKCSMKYAQEIDLYASRIANVGKRGRFFPKNQIELEQFCSETKNMTNLMENYMKQCCERELGHVAKIYIYSIRKNTKLLCSKRSNKRTSMMTKLFTVAPCINQKIRDFQCLAKFKNQTKQMVHYGDDKEKIRRSCCHYNDWIECEEKFINDLTCINDEQHREFAIDLLRSSRGDTHRFLCGEFDETSDKCDHQKKLNSSLFDPKMNMDSRLQSLVFIGLHLLESIGHNSSIN
;
A
#
# COMPACT_ATOMS: atom_id res chain seq x y z
N MET A 1 -19.17 37.31 -15.77
CA MET A 1 -19.09 36.70 -14.43
C MET A 1 -20.28 35.76 -14.20
N ILE A 2 -20.51 34.77 -15.08
CA ILE A 2 -21.59 33.76 -14.96
C ILE A 2 -21.15 32.43 -15.63
N PHE A 3 -19.97 31.90 -15.30
CA PHE A 3 -19.53 30.59 -15.84
C PHE A 3 -18.92 29.65 -14.77
N PHE A 4 -18.74 30.10 -13.53
CA PHE A 4 -18.12 29.28 -12.47
C PHE A 4 -19.11 28.51 -11.57
N THR A 5 -20.41 28.79 -11.65
CA THR A 5 -21.42 28.18 -10.78
C THR A 5 -21.95 26.82 -11.28
N ASN A 6 -21.83 26.52 -12.58
CA ASN A 6 -22.45 25.33 -13.18
C ASN A 6 -21.60 24.04 -13.04
N GLN A 7 -20.27 24.14 -12.96
CA GLN A 7 -19.41 22.97 -12.74
C GLN A 7 -19.45 22.46 -11.28
N PHE A 8 -19.63 23.35 -10.30
CA PHE A 8 -19.73 22.97 -8.90
C PHE A 8 -21.05 22.23 -8.61
N LEU A 9 -22.16 22.65 -9.23
CA LEU A 9 -23.45 21.95 -9.12
C LEU A 9 -23.41 20.56 -9.77
N LEU A 10 -22.68 20.39 -10.88
CA LEU A 10 -22.48 19.07 -11.51
C LEU A 10 -21.68 18.12 -10.61
N ILE A 11 -20.60 18.60 -9.97
CA ILE A 11 -19.79 17.80 -9.03
C ILE A 11 -20.60 17.43 -7.79
N ILE A 12 -21.35 18.39 -7.21
CA ILE A 12 -22.23 18.13 -6.07
C ILE A 12 -23.36 17.16 -6.45
N SER A 13 -23.94 17.28 -7.64
CA SER A 13 -24.97 16.34 -8.12
C SER A 13 -24.43 14.92 -8.36
N MET A 14 -23.18 14.77 -8.82
CA MET A 14 -22.54 13.46 -8.93
C MET A 14 -22.22 12.86 -7.56
N ILE A 15 -21.81 13.67 -6.57
CA ILE A 15 -21.57 13.22 -5.19
C ILE A 15 -22.88 12.83 -4.49
N ILE A 16 -23.97 13.58 -4.71
CA ILE A 16 -25.29 13.28 -4.14
C ILE A 16 -25.88 12.01 -4.80
N LEU A 17 -25.78 11.85 -6.12
CA LEU A 17 -26.22 10.63 -6.81
C LEU A 17 -25.36 9.40 -6.48
N TYR A 18 -24.08 9.59 -6.16
CA TYR A 18 -23.19 8.54 -5.63
C TYR A 18 -23.65 8.08 -4.24
N ASN A 19 -24.06 9.00 -3.37
CA ASN A 19 -24.50 8.68 -2.00
C ASN A 19 -25.88 8.00 -1.92
N ILE A 20 -26.80 8.22 -2.87
CA ILE A 20 -28.16 7.65 -2.81
C ILE A 20 -28.17 6.15 -3.18
N ASN A 21 -27.21 5.67 -3.97
CA ASN A 21 -27.19 4.26 -4.42
C ASN A 21 -26.29 3.32 -3.59
N HIS A 22 -25.48 3.83 -2.65
CA HIS A 22 -24.47 3.02 -1.94
C HIS A 22 -24.89 2.54 -0.54
N HIS A 23 -26.16 2.75 -0.15
CA HIS A 23 -26.63 2.45 1.21
C HIS A 23 -26.91 0.97 1.52
N GLN A 24 -26.52 0.01 0.66
CA GLN A 24 -26.89 -1.41 0.83
C GLN A 24 -25.77 -2.44 0.92
N HIS A 25 -24.49 -2.06 0.95
CA HIS A 25 -23.39 -3.02 1.14
C HIS A 25 -22.70 -2.89 2.49
N GLN A 26 -23.50 -2.93 3.57
CA GLN A 26 -22.95 -3.26 4.88
C GLN A 26 -22.37 -4.68 4.84
N THR A 27 -21.10 -4.82 5.23
CA THR A 27 -20.33 -6.06 5.57
C THR A 27 -19.45 -6.76 4.54
N GLN A 28 -19.39 -6.35 3.27
CA GLN A 28 -18.47 -7.00 2.32
C GLN A 28 -17.13 -6.27 2.29
N ALA A 29 -16.06 -7.01 2.57
CA ALA A 29 -14.70 -6.49 2.52
C ALA A 29 -14.31 -6.05 1.10
N ALA A 30 -13.54 -4.96 0.99
CA ALA A 30 -13.01 -4.44 -0.27
C ALA A 30 -12.66 -5.53 -1.29
N CYS A 31 -13.29 -5.43 -2.47
CA CYS A 31 -13.09 -6.33 -3.60
C CYS A 31 -13.53 -7.79 -3.37
N ILE A 32 -14.51 -8.03 -2.49
CA ILE A 32 -15.12 -9.36 -2.26
C ILE A 32 -16.60 -9.26 -2.59
N SER A 33 -17.12 -10.24 -3.32
CA SER A 33 -18.53 -10.26 -3.71
C SER A 33 -19.10 -11.68 -3.66
N ASN A 34 -20.21 -11.84 -2.95
CA ASN A 34 -20.94 -13.11 -2.88
C ASN A 34 -21.62 -13.49 -4.21
N ASN A 35 -21.85 -12.52 -5.10
CA ASN A 35 -22.53 -12.73 -6.38
C ASN A 35 -21.57 -13.21 -7.49
N LYS A 36 -20.25 -13.16 -7.25
CA LYS A 36 -19.23 -13.61 -8.19
C LYS A 36 -18.37 -14.67 -7.53
N SER A 37 -18.49 -15.94 -7.95
CA SER A 37 -17.70 -17.05 -7.39
C SER A 37 -16.18 -16.80 -7.42
N LYS A 38 -15.70 -16.04 -8.41
CA LYS A 38 -14.31 -15.60 -8.58
C LYS A 38 -13.89 -14.41 -7.69
N CYS A 39 -14.76 -13.90 -6.83
CA CYS A 39 -14.47 -12.79 -5.90
C CYS A 39 -14.73 -13.21 -4.45
N SER A 40 -14.40 -14.46 -4.14
CA SER A 40 -14.57 -15.04 -2.81
C SER A 40 -13.43 -14.66 -1.86
N MET A 41 -13.72 -14.72 -0.56
CA MET A 41 -12.72 -14.54 0.50
C MET A 41 -11.50 -15.44 0.33
N LYS A 42 -11.70 -16.70 -0.10
CA LYS A 42 -10.59 -17.63 -0.32
C LYS A 42 -9.60 -17.10 -1.36
N TYR A 43 -10.10 -16.54 -2.47
CA TYR A 43 -9.24 -15.98 -3.49
C TYR A 43 -8.63 -14.64 -3.03
N ALA A 44 -9.37 -13.82 -2.30
CA ALA A 44 -8.82 -12.61 -1.67
C ALA A 44 -7.62 -12.92 -0.77
N GLN A 45 -7.68 -13.97 0.05
CA GLN A 45 -6.57 -14.40 0.92
C GLN A 45 -5.34 -14.86 0.12
N GLU A 46 -5.52 -15.49 -1.03
CA GLU A 46 -4.42 -15.87 -1.92
C GLU A 46 -3.73 -14.62 -2.50
N ILE A 47 -4.53 -13.66 -2.98
CA ILE A 47 -4.05 -12.36 -3.47
C ILE A 47 -3.37 -11.55 -2.35
N ASP A 48 -3.88 -11.62 -1.11
CA ASP A 48 -3.28 -10.99 0.06
C ASP A 48 -1.89 -11.57 0.37
N LEU A 49 -1.75 -12.88 0.24
CA LEU A 49 -0.45 -13.55 0.38
C LEU A 49 0.51 -13.10 -0.71
N TYR A 50 0.07 -13.01 -1.98
CA TYR A 50 0.89 -12.51 -3.08
C TYR A 50 1.34 -11.07 -2.88
N ALA A 51 0.44 -10.18 -2.46
CA ALA A 51 0.77 -8.81 -2.12
C ALA A 51 1.83 -8.74 -1.00
N SER A 52 1.67 -9.57 0.04
CA SER A 52 2.65 -9.65 1.14
C SER A 52 4.01 -10.18 0.67
N ARG A 53 4.03 -11.19 -0.22
CA ARG A 53 5.27 -11.76 -0.78
C ARG A 53 6.01 -10.79 -1.69
N ILE A 54 5.30 -9.94 -2.44
CA ILE A 54 5.88 -8.93 -3.33
C ILE A 54 6.50 -7.77 -2.54
N ALA A 55 5.93 -7.41 -1.38
CA ALA A 55 6.48 -6.37 -0.54
C ALA A 55 7.90 -6.69 -0.03
N ASN A 56 8.31 -7.96 -0.05
CA ASN A 56 9.63 -8.46 0.40
C ASN A 56 9.99 -8.13 1.87
N VAL A 57 9.02 -7.67 2.65
CA VAL A 57 9.18 -7.25 4.04
C VAL A 57 8.20 -7.96 4.97
N GLY A 58 8.63 -8.18 6.22
CA GLY A 58 7.83 -8.83 7.26
C GLY A 58 7.71 -10.34 7.10
N LYS A 59 6.96 -10.98 8.02
CA LYS A 59 6.88 -12.45 8.15
C LYS A 59 6.45 -13.21 6.89
N ARG A 60 5.60 -12.59 6.05
CA ARG A 60 5.09 -13.18 4.79
C ARG A 60 5.87 -12.71 3.55
N GLY A 61 6.85 -11.84 3.72
CA GLY A 61 7.70 -11.34 2.65
C GLY A 61 8.70 -12.39 2.15
N ARG A 62 9.09 -12.27 0.89
CA ARG A 62 10.23 -13.04 0.34
C ARG A 62 11.54 -12.33 0.67
N PHE A 63 12.61 -13.10 0.71
CA PHE A 63 13.96 -12.54 0.77
C PHE A 63 14.34 -11.90 -0.57
N PHE A 64 15.19 -10.88 -0.49
CA PHE A 64 15.84 -10.32 -1.68
C PHE A 64 16.82 -11.35 -2.27
N PRO A 65 16.92 -11.47 -3.60
CA PRO A 65 17.79 -12.45 -4.23
C PRO A 65 19.26 -12.08 -4.01
N LYS A 66 20.10 -13.08 -3.72
CA LYS A 66 21.53 -12.90 -3.43
C LYS A 66 22.44 -13.29 -4.60
N ASN A 67 21.88 -13.90 -5.64
CA ASN A 67 22.63 -14.36 -6.81
C ASN A 67 21.71 -14.44 -8.03
N GLN A 68 22.30 -14.78 -9.18
CA GLN A 68 21.61 -14.83 -10.47
C GLN A 68 20.43 -15.80 -10.49
N ILE A 69 20.61 -17.00 -9.91
CA ILE A 69 19.59 -18.06 -9.91
C ILE A 69 18.37 -17.60 -9.09
N GLU A 70 18.63 -17.08 -7.89
CA GLU A 70 17.58 -16.52 -7.03
C GLU A 70 16.88 -15.33 -7.70
N LEU A 71 17.61 -14.49 -8.43
CA LEU A 71 17.02 -13.33 -9.12
C LEU A 71 16.08 -13.75 -10.25
N GLU A 72 16.44 -14.76 -11.05
CA GLU A 72 15.59 -15.26 -12.13
C GLU A 72 14.28 -15.83 -11.59
N GLN A 73 14.35 -16.62 -10.51
CA GLN A 73 13.16 -17.11 -9.82
C GLN A 73 12.33 -15.95 -9.25
N PHE A 74 12.98 -15.00 -8.56
CA PHE A 74 12.31 -13.83 -8.00
C PHE A 74 11.54 -13.05 -9.06
N CYS A 75 12.15 -12.80 -10.21
CA CYS A 75 11.54 -12.08 -11.34
C CYS A 75 10.35 -12.83 -11.95
N SER A 76 10.47 -14.14 -12.16
CA SER A 76 9.41 -14.99 -12.68
C SER A 76 8.19 -15.02 -11.75
N GLU A 77 8.43 -15.29 -10.46
CA GLU A 77 7.37 -15.32 -9.44
C GLU A 77 6.69 -13.96 -9.29
N THR A 78 7.46 -12.86 -9.27
CA THR A 78 6.90 -11.51 -9.13
C THR A 78 5.97 -11.20 -10.28
N LYS A 79 6.38 -11.49 -11.53
CA LYS A 79 5.56 -11.30 -12.72
C LYS A 79 4.24 -12.07 -12.62
N ASN A 80 4.30 -13.35 -12.22
CA ASN A 80 3.11 -14.19 -12.08
C ASN A 80 2.16 -13.66 -11.01
N MET A 81 2.68 -13.38 -9.80
CA MET A 81 1.89 -12.84 -8.70
C MET A 81 1.26 -11.49 -9.05
N THR A 82 2.01 -10.56 -9.66
CA THR A 82 1.48 -9.25 -10.07
C THR A 82 0.37 -9.37 -11.12
N ASN A 83 0.47 -10.31 -12.06
CA ASN A 83 -0.58 -10.53 -13.05
C ASN A 83 -1.86 -11.13 -12.43
N LEU A 84 -1.71 -12.06 -11.48
CA LEU A 84 -2.85 -12.62 -10.73
C LEU A 84 -3.55 -11.52 -9.91
N MET A 85 -2.77 -10.68 -9.22
CA MET A 85 -3.29 -9.53 -8.50
C MET A 85 -4.06 -8.58 -9.43
N GLU A 86 -3.50 -8.19 -10.58
CA GLU A 86 -4.18 -7.30 -11.52
C GLU A 86 -5.50 -7.88 -12.02
N ASN A 87 -5.50 -9.17 -12.38
CA ASN A 87 -6.71 -9.84 -12.85
C ASN A 87 -7.79 -9.88 -11.77
N TYR A 88 -7.42 -10.17 -10.51
CA TYR A 88 -8.33 -10.13 -9.38
C TYR A 88 -8.92 -8.72 -9.20
N MET A 89 -8.06 -7.71 -9.10
CA MET A 89 -8.47 -6.33 -8.84
C MET A 89 -9.39 -5.80 -9.95
N LYS A 90 -9.11 -6.16 -11.21
CA LYS A 90 -9.97 -5.79 -12.35
C LYS A 90 -11.36 -6.44 -12.32
N GLN A 91 -11.47 -7.67 -11.83
CA GLN A 91 -12.72 -8.43 -11.85
C GLN A 91 -13.60 -8.18 -10.62
N CYS A 92 -12.96 -7.92 -9.48
CA CYS A 92 -13.59 -7.99 -8.17
C CYS A 92 -13.68 -6.65 -7.43
N CYS A 93 -12.82 -5.68 -7.72
CA CYS A 93 -12.94 -4.36 -7.13
C CYS A 93 -13.96 -3.50 -7.89
N GLU A 94 -14.64 -2.62 -7.16
CA GLU A 94 -15.37 -1.51 -7.76
C GLU A 94 -14.43 -0.60 -8.57
N ARG A 95 -15.00 0.21 -9.48
CA ARG A 95 -14.22 0.95 -10.47
C ARG A 95 -13.14 1.84 -9.82
N GLU A 96 -13.48 2.55 -8.76
CA GLU A 96 -12.59 3.50 -8.08
C GLU A 96 -11.45 2.78 -7.34
N LEU A 97 -11.78 1.78 -6.52
CA LEU A 97 -10.80 0.90 -5.86
C LEU A 97 -9.88 0.20 -6.87
N GLY A 98 -10.45 -0.23 -8.01
CA GLY A 98 -9.71 -0.81 -9.12
C GLY A 98 -8.72 0.17 -9.77
N HIS A 99 -9.00 1.48 -9.79
CA HIS A 99 -8.05 2.49 -10.26
C HIS A 99 -6.87 2.66 -9.32
N VAL A 100 -7.10 2.70 -8.00
CA VAL A 100 -6.02 2.79 -7.02
C VAL A 100 -5.16 1.52 -7.03
N ALA A 101 -5.79 0.34 -7.12
CA ALA A 101 -5.08 -0.92 -7.24
C ALA A 101 -4.16 -0.96 -8.49
N LYS A 102 -4.59 -0.38 -9.62
CA LYS A 102 -3.76 -0.26 -10.82
C LYS A 102 -2.52 0.60 -10.61
N ILE A 103 -2.61 1.69 -9.83
CA ILE A 103 -1.46 2.54 -9.50
C ILE A 103 -0.43 1.75 -8.68
N TYR A 104 -0.90 0.98 -7.71
CA TYR A 104 -0.05 0.08 -6.92
C TYR A 104 0.64 -0.98 -7.80
N ILE A 105 -0.12 -1.67 -8.67
CA ILE A 105 0.40 -2.66 -9.61
C ILE A 105 1.42 -2.05 -10.59
N TYR A 106 1.12 -0.86 -11.11
CA TYR A 106 2.04 -0.13 -11.99
C TYR A 106 3.37 0.14 -11.29
N SER A 107 3.32 0.56 -10.02
CA SER A 107 4.52 0.82 -9.23
C SER A 107 5.36 -0.44 -9.04
N ILE A 108 4.73 -1.58 -8.71
CA ILE A 108 5.44 -2.88 -8.62
C ILE A 108 6.12 -3.22 -9.95
N ARG A 109 5.42 -3.07 -11.08
CA ARG A 109 5.96 -3.38 -12.42
C ARG A 109 7.14 -2.48 -12.77
N LYS A 110 7.01 -1.17 -12.51
CA LYS A 110 8.06 -0.18 -12.73
C LYS A 110 9.32 -0.54 -11.95
N ASN A 111 9.19 -0.85 -10.66
CA ASN A 111 10.33 -1.15 -9.78
C ASN A 111 10.95 -2.52 -10.11
N THR A 112 10.13 -3.52 -10.41
CA THR A 112 10.60 -4.85 -10.81
C THR A 112 11.33 -4.81 -12.16
N LYS A 113 10.90 -3.96 -13.11
CA LYS A 113 11.53 -3.83 -14.44
C LYS A 113 12.99 -3.41 -14.36
N LEU A 114 13.37 -2.62 -13.34
CA LEU A 114 14.75 -2.19 -13.14
C LEU A 114 15.70 -3.37 -12.89
N LEU A 115 15.22 -4.42 -12.21
CA LEU A 115 15.99 -5.62 -11.87
C LEU A 115 15.79 -6.77 -12.88
N CYS A 116 14.58 -6.88 -13.43
CA CYS A 116 14.13 -8.05 -14.19
C CYS A 116 14.07 -7.87 -15.71
N SER A 117 14.47 -6.72 -16.24
CA SER A 117 14.47 -6.45 -17.69
C SER A 117 15.62 -7.17 -18.43
N LYS A 118 15.64 -7.04 -19.76
CA LYS A 118 16.73 -7.56 -20.60
C LYS A 118 18.09 -7.01 -20.12
N ARG A 119 19.17 -7.76 -20.37
CA ARG A 119 20.52 -7.39 -19.96
C ARG A 119 20.86 -5.98 -20.49
N SER A 120 21.36 -5.13 -19.60
CA SER A 120 21.87 -3.80 -19.89
C SER A 120 22.90 -3.44 -18.82
N ASN A 121 23.81 -2.50 -19.10
CA ASN A 121 24.83 -2.07 -18.13
C ASN A 121 24.19 -1.56 -16.82
N LYS A 122 23.08 -0.83 -16.95
CA LYS A 122 22.30 -0.33 -15.81
C LYS A 122 21.73 -1.46 -14.94
N ARG A 123 21.22 -2.52 -15.57
CA ARG A 123 20.73 -3.72 -14.86
C ARG A 123 21.88 -4.42 -14.14
N THR A 124 23.01 -4.63 -14.81
CA THR A 124 24.18 -5.30 -14.21
C THR A 124 24.66 -4.55 -12.97
N SER A 125 24.77 -3.21 -13.04
CA SER A 125 25.14 -2.39 -11.89
C SER A 125 24.16 -2.53 -10.71
N MET A 126 22.84 -2.49 -10.98
CA MET A 126 21.84 -2.71 -9.93
C MET A 126 21.90 -4.11 -9.32
N MET A 127 22.16 -5.14 -10.13
CA MET A 127 22.28 -6.51 -9.65
C MET A 127 23.50 -6.69 -8.75
N THR A 128 24.64 -6.10 -9.12
CA THR A 128 25.83 -6.13 -8.26
C THR A 128 25.53 -5.49 -6.91
N LYS A 129 24.93 -4.29 -6.89
CA LYS A 129 24.54 -3.63 -5.63
C LYS A 129 23.54 -4.47 -4.83
N LEU A 130 22.54 -5.05 -5.48
CA LEU A 130 21.56 -5.93 -4.84
C LEU A 130 22.22 -7.14 -4.19
N PHE A 131 23.09 -7.84 -4.89
CA PHE A 131 23.75 -9.04 -4.37
C PHE A 131 24.73 -8.70 -3.22
N THR A 132 25.27 -7.49 -3.20
CA THR A 132 26.06 -7.00 -2.06
C THR A 132 25.20 -6.77 -0.81
N VAL A 133 24.06 -6.08 -0.94
CA VAL A 133 23.26 -5.68 0.24
C VAL A 133 22.23 -6.72 0.70
N ALA A 134 21.71 -7.54 -0.21
CA ALA A 134 20.64 -8.50 0.06
C ALA A 134 20.98 -9.48 1.20
N PRO A 135 22.20 -10.07 1.28
CA PRO A 135 22.55 -10.94 2.40
C PRO A 135 22.40 -10.27 3.76
N CYS A 136 22.75 -8.99 3.87
CA CYS A 136 22.65 -8.22 5.11
C CYS A 136 21.19 -7.90 5.45
N ILE A 137 20.43 -7.34 4.50
CA ILE A 137 19.02 -7.00 4.69
C ILE A 137 18.21 -8.23 5.10
N ASN A 138 18.43 -9.37 4.43
CA ASN A 138 17.71 -10.61 4.65
C ASN A 138 17.84 -11.17 6.08
N GLN A 139 18.87 -10.77 6.86
CA GLN A 139 19.03 -11.20 8.25
C GLN A 139 17.90 -10.69 9.15
N LYS A 140 17.33 -9.53 8.84
CA LYS A 140 16.36 -8.83 9.70
C LYS A 140 15.04 -8.51 9.02
N ILE A 141 14.93 -8.66 7.69
CA ILE A 141 13.78 -8.19 6.91
C ILE A 141 12.44 -8.86 7.28
N ARG A 142 12.46 -10.06 7.88
CA ARG A 142 11.25 -10.73 8.39
C ARG A 142 10.75 -10.13 9.71
N ASP A 143 11.65 -9.58 10.51
CA ASP A 143 11.37 -8.91 11.78
C ASP A 143 11.22 -7.39 11.59
N PHE A 144 10.95 -6.96 10.36
CA PHE A 144 10.78 -5.55 10.00
C PHE A 144 9.55 -4.94 10.68
N GLN A 145 9.77 -4.37 11.87
CA GLN A 145 8.71 -3.85 12.74
C GLN A 145 8.00 -2.63 12.16
N CYS A 146 8.66 -1.87 11.29
CA CYS A 146 8.10 -0.68 10.64
C CYS A 146 6.80 -1.00 9.91
N LEU A 147 6.76 -2.10 9.17
CA LEU A 147 5.56 -2.57 8.48
C LEU A 147 4.44 -2.93 9.46
N ALA A 148 4.75 -3.59 10.57
CA ALA A 148 3.74 -3.99 11.55
C ALA A 148 3.14 -2.77 12.26
N LYS A 149 3.97 -1.80 12.63
CA LYS A 149 3.55 -0.52 13.20
C LYS A 149 2.60 0.21 12.24
N PHE A 150 3.02 0.40 10.99
CA PHE A 150 2.22 1.08 9.96
C PHE A 150 0.88 0.38 9.71
N LYS A 151 0.88 -0.96 9.60
CA LYS A 151 -0.36 -1.74 9.43
C LYS A 151 -1.33 -1.54 10.59
N ASN A 152 -0.84 -1.56 11.83
CA ASN A 152 -1.70 -1.41 13.00
C ASN A 152 -2.29 0.01 13.09
N GLN A 153 -1.46 1.03 12.84
CA GLN A 153 -1.90 2.42 12.78
C GLN A 153 -2.94 2.64 11.66
N THR A 154 -2.70 2.08 10.47
CA THR A 154 -3.63 2.21 9.34
C THR A 154 -4.95 1.47 9.61
N LYS A 155 -4.89 0.27 10.19
CA LYS A 155 -6.10 -0.47 10.60
C LYS A 155 -6.94 0.33 11.57
N GLN A 156 -6.33 0.97 12.56
CA GLN A 156 -7.03 1.83 13.50
C GLN A 156 -7.83 2.93 12.77
N MET A 157 -7.30 3.48 11.68
CA MET A 157 -7.95 4.53 10.89
C MET A 157 -9.13 4.04 10.07
N VAL A 158 -9.17 2.76 9.67
CA VAL A 158 -10.33 2.18 8.98
C VAL A 158 -11.62 2.41 9.79
N HIS A 159 -11.53 2.30 11.11
CA HIS A 159 -12.67 2.38 12.05
C HIS A 159 -13.03 3.81 12.51
N TYR A 160 -12.29 4.83 12.09
CA TYR A 160 -12.48 6.18 12.60
C TYR A 160 -13.67 6.88 11.91
N GLY A 161 -14.31 7.83 12.57
CA GLY A 161 -15.53 8.48 12.08
C GLY A 161 -15.25 9.59 11.08
N ASP A 162 -14.16 10.33 11.29
CA ASP A 162 -13.82 11.53 10.54
C ASP A 162 -12.85 11.21 9.41
N ASP A 163 -13.37 11.26 8.18
CA ASP A 163 -12.62 10.92 6.98
C ASP A 163 -11.45 11.86 6.69
N LYS A 164 -11.57 13.15 7.02
CA LYS A 164 -10.47 14.11 6.85
C LYS A 164 -9.31 13.72 7.74
N GLU A 165 -9.61 13.34 8.98
CA GLU A 165 -8.61 12.91 9.93
C GLU A 165 -8.04 11.51 9.61
N LYS A 166 -8.85 10.59 9.05
CA LYS A 166 -8.36 9.31 8.51
C LYS A 166 -7.27 9.53 7.48
N ILE A 167 -7.54 10.37 6.47
CA ILE A 167 -6.61 10.64 5.37
C ILE A 167 -5.35 11.28 5.95
N ARG A 168 -5.51 12.35 6.74
CA ARG A 168 -4.39 13.08 7.35
C ARG A 168 -3.47 12.15 8.14
N ARG A 169 -4.02 11.32 9.03
CA ARG A 169 -3.23 10.41 9.84
C ARG A 169 -2.61 9.29 9.06
N SER A 170 -3.33 8.70 8.11
CA SER A 170 -2.79 7.63 7.28
C SER A 170 -1.60 8.11 6.46
N CYS A 171 -1.63 9.36 6.00
CA CYS A 171 -0.48 10.00 5.34
C CYS A 171 0.68 10.21 6.29
N CYS A 172 0.45 10.75 7.49
CA CYS A 172 1.53 10.92 8.47
C CYS A 172 2.11 9.58 8.99
N HIS A 173 1.29 8.55 9.16
CA HIS A 173 1.77 7.21 9.52
C HIS A 173 2.67 6.62 8.42
N TYR A 174 2.46 7.03 7.17
CA TYR A 174 3.36 6.66 6.09
C TYR A 174 4.71 7.37 6.20
N ASN A 175 4.73 8.65 6.59
CA ASN A 175 5.98 9.36 6.91
C ASN A 175 6.73 8.68 8.06
N ASP A 176 6.04 8.35 9.16
CA ASP A 176 6.61 7.56 10.28
C ASP A 176 7.21 6.22 9.79
N TRP A 177 6.58 5.60 8.78
CA TRP A 177 7.07 4.37 8.20
C TRP A 177 8.36 4.62 7.43
N ILE A 178 8.45 5.67 6.61
CA ILE A 178 9.67 6.05 5.89
C ILE A 178 10.85 6.22 6.83
N GLU A 179 10.70 7.04 7.87
CA GLU A 179 11.75 7.27 8.86
C GLU A 179 12.18 5.96 9.54
N CYS A 180 11.22 5.08 9.82
CA CYS A 180 11.50 3.77 10.39
C CYS A 180 12.30 2.87 9.43
N GLU A 181 12.02 2.89 8.12
CA GLU A 181 12.79 2.09 7.14
C GLU A 181 14.24 2.56 7.05
N GLU A 182 14.44 3.88 7.05
CA GLU A 182 15.78 4.47 7.01
C GLU A 182 16.56 4.10 8.26
N LYS A 183 15.95 4.24 9.43
CA LYS A 183 16.54 3.79 10.69
C LYS A 183 16.88 2.30 10.66
N PHE A 184 15.97 1.46 10.15
CA PHE A 184 16.21 0.03 10.02
C PHE A 184 17.45 -0.27 9.17
N ILE A 185 17.64 0.41 8.03
CA ILE A 185 18.84 0.23 7.20
C ILE A 185 20.09 0.81 7.87
N ASN A 186 19.96 1.93 8.58
CA ASN A 186 21.07 2.56 9.31
C ASN A 186 21.59 1.66 10.44
N ASP A 187 20.71 0.92 11.10
CA ASP A 187 21.04 -0.04 12.16
C ASP A 187 21.71 -1.33 11.64
N LEU A 188 21.73 -1.57 10.32
CA LEU A 188 22.42 -2.72 9.71
C LEU A 188 23.93 -2.48 9.63
N THR A 189 24.67 -3.02 10.60
CA THR A 189 26.13 -2.91 10.71
C THR A 189 26.92 -3.69 9.64
N CYS A 190 26.26 -4.44 8.75
CA CYS A 190 26.90 -5.12 7.62
C CYS A 190 26.85 -4.32 6.31
N ILE A 191 26.20 -3.15 6.28
CA ILE A 191 26.26 -2.21 5.17
C ILE A 191 27.13 -1.03 5.63
N ASN A 192 28.39 -1.01 5.20
CA ASN A 192 29.39 -0.06 5.72
C ASN A 192 29.71 1.06 4.74
N ASP A 193 29.27 0.91 3.50
CA ASP A 193 29.48 1.86 2.41
C ASP A 193 28.21 2.70 2.19
N GLU A 194 28.39 4.00 2.01
CA GLU A 194 27.29 4.96 1.86
C GLU A 194 26.46 4.69 0.60
N GLN A 195 27.08 4.36 -0.53
CA GLN A 195 26.37 4.06 -1.77
C GLN A 195 25.54 2.78 -1.67
N HIS A 196 26.03 1.78 -0.94
CA HIS A 196 25.27 0.57 -0.64
C HIS A 196 24.12 0.84 0.35
N ARG A 197 24.32 1.75 1.32
CA ARG A 197 23.29 2.18 2.26
C ARG A 197 22.15 2.91 1.54
N GLU A 198 22.47 3.90 0.71
CA GLU A 198 21.51 4.60 -0.14
C GLU A 198 20.74 3.63 -1.03
N PHE A 199 21.45 2.71 -1.70
CA PHE A 199 20.80 1.69 -2.52
C PHE A 199 19.86 0.79 -1.71
N ALA A 200 20.24 0.40 -0.49
CA ALA A 200 19.40 -0.43 0.37
C ALA A 200 18.14 0.32 0.84
N ILE A 201 18.26 1.60 1.17
CA ILE A 201 17.12 2.48 1.45
C ILE A 201 16.21 2.52 0.22
N ASP A 202 16.74 2.85 -0.95
CA ASP A 202 15.95 2.94 -2.19
C ASP A 202 15.29 1.60 -2.58
N LEU A 203 15.95 0.48 -2.30
CA LEU A 203 15.39 -0.85 -2.49
C LEU A 203 14.12 -1.05 -1.64
N LEU A 204 14.15 -0.68 -0.36
CA LEU A 204 12.95 -0.73 0.50
C LEU A 204 11.90 0.29 0.08
N ARG A 205 12.30 1.53 -0.25
CA ARG A 205 11.37 2.56 -0.75
C ARG A 205 10.61 2.08 -1.98
N SER A 206 11.31 1.38 -2.90
CA SER A 206 10.71 0.83 -4.12
C SER A 206 9.63 -0.22 -3.86
N SER A 207 9.64 -0.89 -2.71
CA SER A 207 8.59 -1.86 -2.36
C SER A 207 7.21 -1.22 -2.13
N ARG A 208 7.18 0.10 -1.88
CA ARG A 208 5.98 0.86 -1.50
C ARG A 208 5.33 1.59 -2.68
N GLY A 209 6.12 1.87 -3.72
CA GLY A 209 5.65 2.44 -4.98
C GLY A 209 5.20 3.89 -4.90
N ASP A 210 4.53 4.37 -5.95
CA ASP A 210 4.09 5.77 -6.09
C ASP A 210 2.70 6.02 -5.45
N THR A 211 2.14 5.05 -4.74
CA THR A 211 0.73 5.07 -4.27
C THR A 211 0.51 6.13 -3.19
N HIS A 212 1.46 6.30 -2.27
CA HIS A 212 1.38 7.34 -1.24
C HIS A 212 1.41 8.74 -1.84
N ARG A 213 2.36 9.02 -2.74
CA ARG A 213 2.44 10.33 -3.42
C ARG A 213 1.14 10.68 -4.15
N PHE A 214 0.47 9.67 -4.71
CA PHE A 214 -0.84 9.84 -5.33
C PHE A 214 -1.96 10.16 -4.32
N LEU A 215 -2.00 9.46 -3.18
CA LEU A 215 -3.09 9.60 -2.20
C LEU A 215 -2.91 10.78 -1.23
N CYS A 216 -1.67 11.11 -0.89
CA CYS A 216 -1.35 12.05 0.19
C CYS A 216 -0.98 13.44 -0.29
N GLY A 217 -0.73 13.64 -1.59
CA GLY A 217 -0.51 14.96 -2.18
C GLY A 217 0.53 15.78 -1.41
N GLU A 218 0.06 16.80 -0.68
CA GLU A 218 0.86 17.75 0.11
C GLU A 218 1.27 17.25 1.52
N PHE A 219 0.88 16.05 1.93
CA PHE A 219 1.31 15.43 3.20
C PHE A 219 2.60 14.63 3.00
N ASP A 220 3.63 15.24 2.42
CA ASP A 220 4.94 14.62 2.23
C ASP A 220 5.86 14.81 3.45
N GLU A 221 7.05 14.21 3.40
CA GLU A 221 8.08 14.23 4.45
C GLU A 221 8.57 15.64 4.81
N THR A 222 8.25 16.65 3.99
CA THR A 222 8.67 18.05 4.20
C THR A 222 7.59 18.92 4.82
N SER A 223 6.39 18.36 5.06
CA SER A 223 5.26 19.10 5.59
C SER A 223 5.19 19.05 7.12
N ASP A 224 5.03 20.23 7.73
CA ASP A 224 4.74 20.42 9.17
C ASP A 224 3.34 19.92 9.59
N LYS A 225 2.50 19.50 8.63
CA LYS A 225 1.13 19.01 8.87
C LYS A 225 1.09 17.73 9.73
N CYS A 226 2.23 17.06 9.91
CA CYS A 226 2.36 15.88 10.76
C CYS A 226 2.91 16.18 12.17
N ASP A 227 3.48 17.36 12.43
CA ASP A 227 4.20 17.67 13.67
C ASP A 227 3.28 17.81 14.90
N HIS A 228 2.02 18.20 14.68
CA HIS A 228 1.08 18.55 15.76
C HIS A 228 -0.22 17.74 15.69
N GLN A 229 -0.11 16.42 15.70
CA GLN A 229 -1.31 15.57 15.73
C GLN A 229 -2.00 15.66 17.10
N LYS A 230 -3.25 16.13 17.11
CA LYS A 230 -4.12 16.04 18.29
C LYS A 230 -4.33 14.57 18.68
N LYS A 231 -4.82 14.29 19.89
CA LYS A 231 -5.30 12.92 20.21
C LYS A 231 -6.58 12.62 19.43
N LEU A 232 -6.75 11.38 19.01
CA LEU A 232 -7.99 10.90 18.39
C LEU A 232 -9.12 10.94 19.42
N ASN A 233 -10.31 11.38 19.01
CA ASN A 233 -11.48 11.30 19.86
C ASN A 233 -12.00 9.86 19.88
N SER A 234 -11.98 9.22 21.05
CA SER A 234 -12.43 7.83 21.20
C SER A 234 -13.91 7.62 20.83
N SER A 235 -14.75 8.65 20.93
CA SER A 235 -16.18 8.55 20.57
C SER A 235 -16.43 8.44 19.06
N LEU A 236 -15.43 8.75 18.23
CA LEU A 236 -15.54 8.67 16.78
C LEU A 236 -15.12 7.30 16.24
N PHE A 237 -14.77 6.33 17.09
CA PHE A 237 -14.51 4.97 16.63
C PHE A 237 -15.82 4.21 16.47
N ASP A 238 -16.07 3.68 15.28
CA ASP A 238 -17.19 2.78 15.05
C ASP A 238 -16.80 1.32 15.34
N PRO A 239 -17.35 0.69 16.40
CA PRO A 239 -17.06 -0.70 16.72
C PRO A 239 -17.66 -1.70 15.71
N LYS A 240 -18.60 -1.25 14.84
CA LYS A 240 -19.24 -2.08 13.81
C LYS A 240 -18.40 -2.16 12.54
N MET A 241 -17.63 -1.13 12.23
CA MET A 241 -16.61 -1.22 11.18
C MET A 241 -15.58 -2.24 11.65
N ASN A 242 -15.37 -3.29 10.87
CA ASN A 242 -14.34 -4.29 11.14
C ASN A 242 -13.60 -4.66 9.87
N MET A 243 -12.27 -4.61 9.93
CA MET A 243 -11.45 -5.16 8.87
C MET A 243 -11.35 -6.68 9.04
N ASP A 244 -11.50 -7.43 7.95
CA ASP A 244 -11.37 -8.88 8.00
C ASP A 244 -9.93 -9.27 8.38
N SER A 245 -9.77 -9.90 9.53
CA SER A 245 -8.47 -10.26 10.11
C SER A 245 -7.67 -11.26 9.25
N ARG A 246 -8.33 -11.91 8.29
CA ARG A 246 -7.72 -12.83 7.33
C ARG A 246 -6.89 -12.11 6.27
N LEU A 247 -7.16 -10.83 6.01
CA LEU A 247 -6.44 -9.99 5.05
C LEU A 247 -5.46 -9.10 5.79
N GLN A 248 -4.17 -9.15 5.44
CA GLN A 248 -3.11 -8.52 6.24
C GLN A 248 -2.06 -7.78 5.41
N SER A 249 -2.12 -7.84 4.09
CA SER A 249 -1.24 -7.07 3.20
C SER A 249 -1.59 -5.58 3.23
N LEU A 250 -0.61 -4.75 2.91
CA LEU A 250 -0.84 -3.31 2.79
C LEU A 250 -1.86 -2.96 1.71
N VAL A 251 -1.94 -3.78 0.65
CA VAL A 251 -2.90 -3.58 -0.43
C VAL A 251 -4.31 -3.67 0.10
N PHE A 252 -4.67 -4.76 0.78
CA PHE A 252 -6.03 -4.91 1.31
C PHE A 252 -6.31 -3.94 2.45
N ILE A 253 -5.34 -3.67 3.33
CA ILE A 253 -5.50 -2.64 4.38
C ILE A 253 -5.77 -1.26 3.75
N GLY A 254 -5.03 -0.89 2.72
CA GLY A 254 -5.23 0.38 2.01
C GLY A 254 -6.56 0.43 1.26
N LEU A 255 -6.97 -0.65 0.59
CA LEU A 255 -8.26 -0.74 -0.08
C LEU A 255 -9.42 -0.61 0.91
N HIS A 256 -9.32 -1.23 2.09
CA HIS A 256 -10.31 -1.09 3.15
C HIS A 256 -10.36 0.32 3.74
N LEU A 257 -9.22 0.98 3.91
CA LEU A 257 -9.19 2.37 4.34
C LEU A 257 -9.87 3.28 3.32
N LEU A 258 -9.63 3.06 2.04
CA LEU A 258 -10.24 3.85 0.97
C LEU A 258 -11.74 3.61 0.86
N GLU A 259 -12.16 2.35 0.98
CA GLU A 259 -13.57 1.98 1.03
C GLU A 259 -14.26 2.62 2.24
N SER A 260 -13.60 2.70 3.42
CA SER A 260 -14.23 3.27 4.61
C SER A 260 -14.40 4.81 4.58
N ILE A 261 -13.83 5.50 3.60
CA ILE A 261 -14.00 6.95 3.39
C ILE A 261 -15.35 7.19 2.69
N GLY A 262 -16.15 8.10 3.23
CA GLY A 262 -17.50 8.44 2.72
C GLY A 262 -18.64 7.64 3.36
N HIS A 263 -18.34 6.55 4.08
CA HIS A 263 -19.34 5.73 4.75
C HIS A 263 -19.88 6.31 6.07
N ASN A 264 -19.19 7.29 6.67
CA ASN A 264 -19.57 7.87 7.98
C ASN A 264 -20.32 9.21 7.88
N SER A 265 -20.90 9.52 6.72
CA SER A 265 -21.72 10.71 6.49
C SER A 265 -23.06 10.75 7.26
N SER A 266 -23.26 9.84 8.22
CA SER A 266 -24.44 9.77 9.09
C SER A 266 -24.21 10.25 10.53
N ILE A 267 -23.19 11.07 10.79
CA ILE A 267 -23.10 11.83 12.04
C ILE A 267 -23.32 13.31 11.68
N ASN A 268 -24.59 13.72 11.80
CA ASN A 268 -25.02 15.12 11.81
C ASN A 268 -24.25 15.94 12.85
#